data_AF-A0A3D1ATL2-F1
#
_entry.id   AF-A0A3D1ATL2-F1
#
_cell.length_a   1.000
_cell.length_b   1.000
_cell.length_c   1.000
_cell.angle_alpha   90.00
_cell.angle_beta   90.00
_cell.angle_gamma   90.00
#
_symmetry.space_group_name_H-M   'P 1'
#
loop_
_entity.id
_entity.type
_entity.pdbx_description
1 polymer ?
#
loop_
_entity_poly.entity_id
_entity_poly.type
_entity_poly.pdbx_seq_one_letter_code
_entity_poly.pdbx_strand_id
1 'polypeptide(L)'
;MKESARQSFRWAPHVSGSADVKFKDYEAADTLEAENEYAAWAQLRASERPLAVGDMLENEAGELRICKYVGFEAARWIVPELQPAQA
;
A
#
# COMPACT_ATOMS: atom_id res chain seq x y z
N MET A 1 3.03 3.67 7.05
CA MET A 1 3.88 4.33 6.01
C MET A 1 4.84 5.34 6.66
N LYS A 2 6.09 5.48 6.18
CA LYS A 2 7.04 6.52 6.64
C LYS A 2 6.70 7.91 6.07
N GLU A 3 6.95 8.99 6.82
CA GLU A 3 6.64 10.37 6.38
C GLU A 3 7.30 10.75 5.04
N SER A 4 8.55 10.35 4.80
CA SER A 4 9.27 10.65 3.55
C SER A 4 8.64 9.97 2.32
N ALA A 5 8.04 8.79 2.51
CA ALA A 5 7.33 8.07 1.46
C ALA A 5 5.99 8.76 1.14
N ARG A 6 5.32 9.28 2.17
CA ARG A 6 4.07 10.02 2.07
C ARG A 6 4.20 11.28 1.23
N GLN A 7 5.33 11.99 1.34
CA GLN A 7 5.61 13.15 0.49
C GLN A 7 5.82 12.75 -0.97
N SER A 8 6.58 11.70 -1.27
CA SER A 8 6.82 11.24 -2.64
C SER A 8 5.53 10.83 -3.36
N PHE A 9 4.61 10.17 -2.66
CA PHE A 9 3.31 9.78 -3.22
C PHE A 9 2.44 10.97 -3.62
N ARG A 10 2.56 12.10 -2.90
CA ARG A 10 1.79 13.32 -3.16
C ARG A 10 2.21 14.07 -4.43
N TRP A 11 3.43 13.84 -4.91
CA TRP A 11 3.97 14.47 -6.13
C TRP A 11 4.03 13.52 -7.33
N ALA A 12 3.64 12.26 -7.15
CA ALA A 12 3.60 11.31 -8.25
C ALA A 12 2.50 11.71 -9.25
N PRO A 13 2.77 11.74 -10.56
CA PRO A 13 1.72 11.97 -11.56
C PRO A 13 0.61 10.94 -11.33
N HIS A 14 -0.66 11.36 -11.49
CA HIS A 14 -1.79 10.43 -11.44
C HIS A 14 -1.66 9.43 -12.59
N VAL A 15 -0.94 8.34 -12.37
CA VAL A 15 -0.83 7.24 -13.33
C VAL A 15 -2.11 6.43 -13.20
N SER A 16 -2.90 6.37 -14.27
CA SER A 16 -3.93 5.34 -14.42
C SER A 16 -3.21 4.00 -14.62
N GLY A 17 -3.06 3.24 -13.54
CA GLY A 17 -2.34 1.97 -13.49
C GLY A 17 -1.91 1.64 -12.06
N SER A 18 -1.61 0.38 -11.77
CA SER A 18 -1.26 -0.06 -10.41
C SER A 18 -0.15 0.80 -9.79
N ALA A 19 -0.33 1.22 -8.54
CA ALA A 19 0.64 2.05 -7.83
C ALA A 19 1.94 1.28 -7.54
N ASP A 20 3.03 1.76 -8.11
CA ASP A 20 4.37 1.24 -7.90
C ASP A 20 4.92 1.73 -6.56
N VAL A 21 5.13 0.82 -5.60
CA VAL A 21 5.52 1.13 -4.22
C VAL A 21 6.81 0.40 -3.83
N LYS A 22 7.70 1.04 -3.05
CA LYS A 22 8.95 0.39 -2.61
C LYS A 22 8.75 -0.23 -1.24
N PHE A 23 9.11 -1.51 -1.09
CA PHE A 23 8.95 -2.24 0.17
C PHE A 23 9.55 -1.49 1.38
N LYS A 24 10.73 -0.88 1.22
CA LYS A 24 11.44 -0.12 2.29
C LYS A 24 10.70 1.10 2.86
N ASP A 25 9.72 1.60 2.13
CA ASP A 25 8.93 2.79 2.46
C ASP A 25 7.71 2.46 3.34
N TYR A 26 7.43 1.17 3.48
CA TYR A 26 6.34 0.61 4.27
C TYR A 26 6.90 -0.21 5.43
N GLU A 27 6.07 -0.34 6.46
CA GLU A 27 6.34 -1.16 7.64
C GLU A 27 5.11 -2.05 7.84
N ALA A 28 5.36 -3.31 8.19
CA ALA A 28 4.29 -4.25 8.51
C ALA A 28 3.51 -3.71 9.72
N ALA A 29 2.20 -3.56 9.54
CA ALA A 29 1.29 -3.14 10.58
C ALA A 29 0.55 -4.36 11.16
N ASP A 30 -0.59 -4.11 11.78
CA ASP A 30 -1.47 -5.14 12.30
C ASP A 30 -2.14 -5.95 11.18
N THR A 31 -2.48 -7.19 11.50
CA THR A 31 -3.29 -8.07 10.65
C THR A 31 -4.72 -8.09 11.15
N LEU A 32 -5.70 -8.03 10.26
CA LEU A 32 -7.11 -8.03 10.64
C LEU A 32 -7.91 -8.91 9.68
N GLU A 33 -8.98 -9.53 10.19
CA GLU A 33 -9.91 -10.31 9.38
C GLU A 33 -10.97 -9.39 8.77
N ALA A 34 -11.06 -9.39 7.45
CA ALA A 34 -12.06 -8.64 6.70
C ALA A 34 -12.37 -9.34 5.37
N GLU A 35 -13.63 -9.23 4.93
CA GLU A 35 -14.08 -9.83 3.66
C GLU A 35 -13.44 -9.17 2.43
N ASN A 36 -13.04 -7.90 2.54
CA ASN A 36 -12.38 -7.11 1.49
C ASN A 36 -11.76 -5.84 2.06
N GLU A 37 -11.11 -5.04 1.21
CA GLU A 37 -10.41 -3.81 1.58
C GLU A 37 -11.34 -2.74 2.17
N TYR A 38 -12.59 -2.66 1.70
CA TYR A 38 -13.57 -1.72 2.23
C TYR A 38 -14.10 -2.14 3.59
N ALA A 39 -14.26 -3.44 3.83
CA ALA A 39 -14.59 -3.98 5.15
C ALA A 39 -13.44 -3.73 6.14
N ALA A 40 -12.19 -3.95 5.72
CA ALA A 40 -11.00 -3.61 6.51
C ALA A 40 -10.96 -2.11 6.86
N TRP A 41 -11.22 -1.25 5.88
CA TRP A 41 -11.29 0.19 6.08
C TRP A 41 -12.41 0.60 7.03
N ALA A 42 -13.60 -0.01 6.91
CA ALA A 42 -14.74 0.27 7.78
C ALA A 42 -14.49 -0.13 9.24
N GLN A 43 -13.70 -1.17 9.47
CA GLN A 43 -13.25 -1.56 10.82
C GLN A 43 -12.19 -0.59 11.35
N LEU A 44 -11.15 -0.30 10.55
CA LEU A 44 -10.04 0.54 10.96
C LEU A 44 -10.42 2.01 11.14
N ARG A 45 -11.39 2.54 10.39
CA ARG A 45 -11.83 3.94 10.57
C ARG A 45 -12.38 4.26 11.95
N ALA A 46 -12.84 3.23 12.68
CA ALA A 46 -13.36 3.35 14.04
C ALA A 46 -12.32 2.96 15.11
N SER A 47 -11.12 2.52 14.70
CA SER A 47 -10.05 2.12 15.60
C SER A 47 -9.11 3.28 15.92
N GLU A 48 -8.14 3.03 16.81
CA GLU A 48 -7.09 3.99 17.15
C GLU A 48 -6.09 4.23 16.00
N ARG A 49 -6.11 3.38 14.96
CA ARG A 49 -5.23 3.45 13.79
C ARG A 49 -6.01 3.33 12.49
N PRO A 50 -6.72 4.40 12.08
CA PRO A 50 -7.42 4.41 10.80
C PRO A 50 -6.44 4.36 9.62
N LEU A 51 -6.85 3.74 8.52
CA LEU A 51 -6.12 3.81 7.25
C LEU A 51 -6.13 5.24 6.74
N ALA A 52 -4.94 5.78 6.50
CA ALA A 52 -4.78 7.08 5.88
C ALA A 52 -4.38 6.93 4.41
N VAL A 53 -4.51 8.02 3.65
CA VAL A 53 -4.09 8.06 2.26
C VAL A 53 -2.60 7.71 2.15
N GLY A 54 -2.30 6.75 1.28
CA GLY A 54 -0.98 6.16 1.08
C GLY A 54 -0.74 4.88 1.88
N ASP A 55 -1.54 4.54 2.89
CA ASP A 55 -1.41 3.25 3.56
C ASP A 55 -1.88 2.11 2.65
N MET A 56 -1.39 0.91 2.94
CA MET A 56 -1.61 -0.27 2.09
C MET A 56 -2.22 -1.41 2.88
N LEU A 57 -3.04 -2.18 2.18
CA LEU A 57 -3.54 -3.48 2.61
C LEU A 57 -2.95 -4.55 1.69
N GLU A 58 -2.57 -5.67 2.29
CA GLU A 58 -2.18 -6.89 1.60
C GLU A 58 -3.20 -7.97 1.97
N ASN A 59 -3.72 -8.70 0.99
CA ASN A 59 -4.60 -9.83 1.25
C ASN A 59 -3.80 -11.14 1.33
N GLU A 60 -4.48 -12.24 1.69
CA GLU A 60 -3.85 -13.57 1.80
C GLU A 60 -3.28 -14.10 0.47
N ALA A 61 -3.77 -13.60 -0.66
CA ALA A 61 -3.23 -13.91 -1.99
C ALA A 61 -1.99 -13.09 -2.36
N GLY A 62 -1.55 -12.16 -1.49
CA GLY A 62 -0.43 -11.25 -1.74
C GLY A 62 -0.79 -10.06 -2.65
N GLU A 63 -2.07 -9.82 -2.90
CA GLU A 63 -2.52 -8.66 -3.68
C GLU A 63 -2.48 -7.41 -2.81
N LEU A 64 -1.89 -6.35 -3.36
CA LEU A 64 -1.69 -5.10 -2.66
C LEU A 64 -2.69 -4.05 -3.10
N ARG A 65 -3.21 -3.30 -2.13
CA ARG A 65 -4.21 -2.26 -2.33
C ARG A 65 -3.80 -1.01 -1.57
N ILE A 66 -3.59 0.08 -2.29
CA ILE A 66 -3.24 1.37 -1.69
C ILE A 66 -4.48 2.23 -1.46
N CYS A 67 -4.58 2.82 -0.27
CA CYS A 67 -5.64 3.74 0.10
C CYS A 67 -5.42 5.11 -0.55
N LYS A 68 -6.37 5.55 -1.38
CA LYS A 68 -6.39 6.88 -2.01
C LYS A 68 -7.59 7.70 -1.52
N TYR A 69 -7.62 8.98 -1.86
CA TYR A 69 -8.73 9.89 -1.51
C TYR A 69 -10.09 9.42 -2.02
N VAL A 70 -10.13 8.71 -3.16
CA VAL A 70 -11.37 8.27 -3.83
C VAL A 70 -11.68 6.79 -3.66
N GLY A 71 -10.86 6.04 -2.91
CA GLY A 71 -11.03 4.60 -2.73
C GLY A 71 -9.70 3.84 -2.73
N PHE A 72 -9.75 2.55 -3.04
CA PHE A 72 -8.56 1.70 -3.12
C PHE A 72 -8.15 1.45 -4.57
N GLU A 73 -6.84 1.41 -4.81
CA GLU A 73 -6.27 1.05 -6.10
C GLU A 73 -5.31 -0.12 -5.96
N ALA A 74 -5.17 -0.94 -7.00
CA ALA A 74 -4.16 -1.98 -7.02
C ALA A 74 -2.75 -1.36 -6.89
N ALA A 75 -1.88 -2.01 -6.14
CA ALA A 75 -0.49 -1.64 -5.97
C ALA A 75 0.42 -2.84 -6.24
N ARG A 76 1.71 -2.59 -6.44
CA ARG A 76 2.72 -3.64 -6.55
C ARG A 76 4.05 -3.20 -5.98
N TRP A 77 4.76 -4.12 -5.35
CA TRP A 77 6.12 -3.87 -4.90
C TRP A 77 7.05 -3.68 -6.10
N ILE A 78 7.73 -2.52 -6.15
CA ILE A 78 8.90 -2.34 -7.00
C ILE A 78 10.06 -3.10 -6.33
N VAL A 79 10.29 -4.31 -6.80
CA VAL A 79 11.51 -5.05 -6.48
C VAL A 79 12.57 -4.59 -7.47
N PRO A 80 13.68 -3.97 -7.04
CA PRO A 80 14.82 -3.75 -7.93
C PRO A 80 15.22 -5.10 -8.50
N GLU A 81 15.32 -5.22 -9.82
CA GLU A 81 15.84 -6.44 -10.44
C GLU A 81 17.22 -6.72 -9.82
N LEU A 82 17.34 -7.81 -9.06
CA LEU A 82 18.63 -8.34 -8.68
C LEU A 82 19.30 -8.71 -9.99
N GLN A 83 20.22 -7.85 -10.43
CA GLN A 83 21.09 -8.11 -11.55
C GLN A 83 21.65 -9.52 -11.33
N PRO A 84 21.35 -10.52 -12.20
CA PRO A 84 21.83 -11.87 -11.97
C PRO A 84 23.35 -11.78 -11.88
N ALA A 85 23.90 -12.26 -10.78
CA ALA A 85 25.35 -12.35 -10.60
C ALA A 85 25.89 -13.12 -11.80
N GLN A 86 26.52 -12.40 -12.73
CA GLN A 86 27.20 -13.02 -13.85
C GLN A 86 28.36 -13.81 -13.25
N ALA A 87 28.27 -15.13 -13.37
CA ALA A 87 29.28 -16.09 -12.92
C ALA A 87 30.58 -15.96 -13.72
#